data_AF-A0A4U1IIH2-F1
#
_entry.id   AF-A0A4U1IIH2-F1
#
_cell.length_a   1.000
_cell.length_b   1.000
_cell.length_c   1.000
_cell.angle_alpha   90.00
_cell.angle_beta   90.00
_cell.angle_gamma   90.00
#
_symmetry.space_group_name_H-M   'P 1'
#
loop_
_entity.id
_entity.type
_entity.pdbx_description
1 polymer ?
#
loop_
_entity_poly.entity_id
_entity_poly.type
_entity_poly.pdbx_seq_one_letter_code
_entity_poly.pdbx_strand_id
1 'polypeptide(L)'
;MTLVDVKDDLVDLTAGASKGFRGVQPGIEDVVDELAGAIPVFGDAAGIPAKVYERFTVETKSIDALTKKEAVLEKMLEATRESRRLKVHQRENTIAQMVDIAKSTAQRTRDKGILAPFEKTLRYNAQAALKAAKTRRKNEAAKAAATSSLDK
;
A
#
# COMPACT_ATOMS: atom_id res chain seq x y z
N MET A 1 -4.57 17.28 3.52
CA MET A 1 -3.72 17.67 2.37
C MET A 1 -4.49 17.30 1.11
N THR A 2 -4.74 18.26 0.23
CA THR A 2 -5.51 18.04 -1.00
C THR A 2 -4.61 18.30 -2.21
N LEU A 3 -5.00 17.78 -3.38
CA LEU A 3 -4.31 18.04 -4.65
C LEU A 3 -4.85 19.30 -5.35
N VAL A 4 -5.48 20.20 -4.58
CA VAL A 4 -6.18 21.36 -5.14
C VAL A 4 -5.22 22.31 -5.85
N ASP A 5 -4.00 22.44 -5.34
CA ASP A 5 -2.96 23.33 -5.86
C ASP A 5 -2.24 22.80 -7.11
N VAL A 6 -2.38 21.52 -7.44
CA VAL A 6 -1.83 20.90 -8.66
C VAL A 6 -2.91 20.38 -9.58
N LYS A 7 -4.19 20.74 -9.34
CA LYS A 7 -5.35 20.13 -9.99
C LYS A 7 -5.28 20.24 -11.52
N ASP A 8 -4.85 21.38 -12.04
CA ASP A 8 -4.84 21.65 -13.48
C ASP A 8 -3.74 20.85 -14.21
N ASP A 9 -2.75 20.34 -13.47
CA ASP A 9 -1.66 19.50 -13.99
C ASP A 9 -1.97 18.00 -13.86
N LEU A 10 -3.04 17.62 -13.15
CA LEU A 10 -3.41 16.22 -12.98
C LEU A 10 -4.10 15.68 -14.24
N VAL A 11 -3.55 14.60 -14.77
CA VAL A 11 -4.11 13.89 -15.92
C VAL A 11 -4.30 12.41 -15.57
N ASP A 12 -5.51 11.90 -15.82
CA ASP A 12 -5.80 10.47 -15.75
C ASP A 12 -5.54 9.82 -17.12
N LEU A 13 -4.37 9.20 -17.25
CA LEU A 13 -3.97 8.54 -18.48
C LEU A 13 -4.63 7.17 -18.57
N THR A 14 -5.17 6.84 -19.76
CA THR A 14 -5.67 5.49 -20.01
C THR A 14 -4.53 4.47 -19.95
N ALA A 15 -4.88 3.21 -19.65
CA ALA A 15 -3.88 2.15 -19.50
C ALA A 15 -2.99 2.04 -20.75
N GLY A 16 -1.68 2.18 -20.56
CA GLY A 16 -0.68 2.12 -21.64
C GLY A 16 -0.45 3.43 -22.40
N ALA A 17 -1.20 4.50 -22.14
CA ALA A 17 -0.99 5.80 -22.79
C ALA A 17 0.35 6.46 -22.43
N SER A 18 0.95 6.10 -21.30
CA SER A 18 2.29 6.54 -20.91
C SER A 18 3.43 5.80 -21.61
N LYS A 19 3.13 4.81 -22.47
CA LYS A 19 4.16 4.03 -23.15
C LYS A 19 4.94 4.92 -24.12
N GLY A 20 6.24 5.03 -23.91
CA GLY A 20 7.14 5.87 -24.71
C GLY A 20 7.35 7.27 -24.16
N PHE A 21 6.71 7.62 -23.02
CA PHE A 21 7.05 8.85 -22.30
C PHE A 21 8.50 8.76 -21.81
N ARG A 22 9.21 9.89 -21.87
CA ARG A 22 10.60 9.98 -21.42
C ARG A 22 10.62 10.29 -19.93
N GLY A 23 11.55 9.67 -19.22
CA GLY A 23 11.85 10.00 -17.83
C GLY A 23 12.95 11.05 -17.72
N VAL A 24 13.05 11.65 -16.53
CA VAL A 24 14.16 12.52 -16.15
C VAL A 24 15.48 11.78 -16.33
N GLN A 25 16.47 12.46 -16.89
CA GLN A 25 17.84 11.93 -17.08
C GLN A 25 18.78 12.47 -15.99
N PRO A 26 19.86 11.75 -15.67
CA PRO A 26 20.91 12.28 -14.79
C PRO A 26 21.46 13.62 -15.30
N GLY A 27 21.69 14.58 -14.39
CA GLY A 27 22.21 15.91 -14.72
C GLY A 27 21.16 16.96 -15.11
N ILE A 28 19.86 16.68 -14.92
CA ILE A 28 18.80 17.65 -15.25
C ILE A 28 18.91 18.96 -14.45
N GLU A 29 19.38 18.89 -13.20
CA GLU A 29 19.53 20.07 -12.32
C GLU A 29 20.59 21.02 -12.89
N ASP A 30 21.74 20.49 -13.31
CA ASP A 30 22.80 21.26 -13.96
C ASP A 30 22.30 21.93 -15.25
N VAL A 31 21.46 21.22 -16.04
CA VAL A 31 20.86 21.76 -17.27
C VAL A 31 19.85 22.88 -16.95
N VAL A 32 19.02 22.73 -15.92
CA VAL A 32 18.08 23.76 -15.48
C VAL A 32 18.84 25.02 -15.07
N ASP A 33 19.91 24.87 -14.29
CA ASP A 33 20.74 25.99 -13.83
C ASP A 33 21.48 26.67 -14.99
N GLU A 34 22.04 25.88 -15.91
CA GLU A 34 22.70 26.38 -17.12
C GLU A 34 21.73 27.20 -17.97
N LEU A 35 20.54 26.66 -18.27
CA LEU A 35 19.54 27.35 -19.07
C LEU A 35 19.03 28.62 -18.38
N ALA A 36 18.90 28.63 -17.06
CA ALA A 36 18.51 29.81 -16.30
C ALA A 36 19.49 30.96 -16.42
N GLY A 37 20.80 30.68 -16.48
CA GLY A 37 21.84 31.68 -16.71
C GLY A 37 22.02 32.06 -18.18
N ALA A 38 21.97 31.09 -19.08
CA ALA A 38 22.33 31.27 -20.49
C ALA A 38 21.22 31.90 -21.33
N ILE A 39 19.95 31.54 -21.11
CA ILE A 39 18.83 32.01 -21.95
C ILE A 39 18.66 33.53 -21.92
N PRO A 40 18.71 34.22 -20.76
CA PRO A 40 18.57 35.68 -20.73
C PRO A 40 19.67 36.43 -21.51
N VAL A 41 20.85 35.82 -21.68
CA VAL A 41 22.02 36.45 -22.29
C VAL A 41 22.17 36.07 -23.76
N PHE A 42 21.99 34.78 -24.07
CA PHE A 42 22.30 34.20 -25.38
C PHE A 42 21.09 33.61 -26.11
N GLY A 43 19.91 33.58 -25.48
CA GLY A 43 18.71 32.94 -26.04
C GLY A 43 18.31 33.47 -27.41
N ASP A 44 18.30 34.80 -27.58
CA ASP A 44 17.97 35.44 -28.86
C ASP A 44 19.01 35.12 -29.93
N ALA A 45 20.30 35.18 -29.60
CA ALA A 45 21.39 34.85 -30.52
C ALA A 45 21.38 33.37 -30.92
N ALA A 46 20.94 32.48 -30.03
CA ALA A 46 20.74 31.05 -30.28
C ALA A 46 19.43 30.75 -31.03
N GLY A 47 18.58 31.75 -31.28
CA GLY A 47 17.29 31.58 -31.93
C GLY A 47 16.25 30.84 -31.09
N ILE A 48 16.39 30.84 -29.76
CA ILE A 48 15.47 30.19 -28.84
C ILE A 48 14.33 31.16 -28.50
N PRO A 49 13.08 30.88 -28.91
CA PRO A 49 11.97 31.78 -28.62
C PRO A 49 11.69 31.82 -27.11
N ALA A 50 11.46 33.01 -26.56
CA ALA A 50 11.16 33.20 -25.12
C ALA A 50 10.01 32.29 -24.62
N LYS A 51 8.97 32.08 -25.44
CA LYS A 51 7.84 31.19 -25.12
C LYS A 51 8.24 29.73 -24.92
N VAL A 52 9.29 29.25 -25.61
CA VAL A 52 9.78 27.88 -25.43
C VAL A 52 10.41 27.73 -24.05
N TYR A 53 11.23 28.71 -23.65
CA TYR A 53 11.83 28.72 -22.32
C TYR A 53 10.79 28.94 -21.22
N GLU A 54 9.82 29.83 -21.42
CA GLU A 54 8.70 30.02 -20.49
C GLU A 54 7.97 28.69 -20.24
N ARG A 55 7.61 27.96 -21.30
CA ARG A 55 6.98 26.63 -21.17
C ARG A 55 7.86 25.66 -20.40
N PHE A 56 9.16 25.60 -20.70
CA PHE A 56 10.10 24.76 -19.96
C PHE A 56 10.12 25.07 -18.45
N THR A 57 10.11 26.36 -18.09
CA THR A 57 10.09 26.75 -16.67
C THR A 57 8.76 26.40 -15.97
N VAL A 58 7.64 26.51 -16.69
CA VAL A 58 6.31 26.14 -16.18
C VAL A 58 6.23 24.63 -15.96
N GLU A 59 6.63 23.84 -16.96
CA GLU A 59 6.63 22.37 -16.88
C GLU A 59 7.56 21.87 -15.77
N THR A 60 8.76 22.43 -15.65
CA THR A 60 9.72 22.07 -14.57
C THR A 60 9.11 22.32 -13.19
N LYS A 61 8.49 23.49 -12.97
CA LYS A 61 7.83 23.81 -11.69
C LYS A 61 6.65 22.89 -11.40
N SER A 62 5.86 22.55 -12.42
CA SER A 62 4.73 21.63 -12.29
C SER A 62 5.20 20.22 -11.88
N ILE A 63 6.25 19.71 -12.53
CA ILE A 63 6.86 18.41 -12.19
C ILE A 63 7.33 18.39 -10.73
N ASP A 64 8.01 19.45 -10.26
CA ASP A 64 8.45 19.55 -8.87
C ASP A 64 7.29 19.55 -7.88
N ALA A 65 6.22 20.29 -8.21
CA ALA A 65 5.01 20.34 -7.38
C ALA A 65 4.34 18.97 -7.31
N LEU A 66 4.17 18.28 -8.45
CA LEU A 66 3.60 16.94 -8.53
C LEU A 66 4.45 15.92 -7.75
N THR A 67 5.77 15.95 -7.89
CA THR A 67 6.70 15.05 -7.19
C THR A 67 6.59 15.20 -5.66
N LYS A 68 6.49 16.44 -5.16
CA LYS A 68 6.28 16.69 -3.71
C LYS A 68 4.94 16.14 -3.23
N LYS A 69 3.89 16.23 -4.04
CA LYS A 69 2.56 15.68 -3.70
C LYS A 69 2.56 14.16 -3.73
N GLU A 70 3.24 13.55 -4.69
CA GLU A 70 3.38 12.10 -4.81
C GLU A 70 3.95 11.49 -3.52
N ALA A 71 5.08 12.01 -3.02
CA ALA A 71 5.68 11.53 -1.78
C ALA A 71 4.71 11.58 -0.56
N VAL A 72 3.88 12.63 -0.49
CA VAL A 72 2.86 12.75 0.57
C VAL A 72 1.74 11.73 0.37
N LEU A 73 1.26 11.54 -0.86
CA LEU A 73 0.23 10.56 -1.19
C LEU A 73 0.70 9.13 -0.90
N GLU A 74 1.95 8.79 -1.23
CA GLU A 74 2.54 7.50 -0.92
C GLU A 74 2.50 7.22 0.59
N LYS A 75 2.93 8.19 1.40
CA LYS A 75 2.89 8.04 2.86
C LYS A 75 1.47 7.91 3.40
N MET A 76 0.53 8.69 2.85
CA MET A 76 -0.89 8.59 3.23
C MET A 76 -1.49 7.23 2.84
N LEU A 77 -1.11 6.67 1.68
CA LEU A 77 -1.54 5.36 1.24
C LEU A 77 -0.96 4.26 2.14
N GLU A 78 0.32 4.38 2.53
CA GLU A 78 0.95 3.50 3.51
C GLU A 78 0.19 3.52 4.83
N ALA A 79 -0.01 4.70 5.43
CA ALA A 79 -0.73 4.86 6.69
C ALA A 79 -2.16 4.31 6.62
N THR A 80 -2.84 4.47 5.47
CA THR A 80 -4.18 3.91 5.23
C THR A 80 -4.14 2.38 5.22
N ARG A 81 -3.15 1.77 4.55
CA ARG A 81 -2.98 0.31 4.50
C ARG A 81 -2.66 -0.26 5.88
N GLU A 82 -1.78 0.39 6.64
CA GLU A 82 -1.40 0.00 8.00
C GLU A 82 -2.58 0.11 8.96
N SER A 83 -3.27 1.26 8.95
CA SER A 83 -4.45 1.49 9.77
C SER A 83 -5.54 0.45 9.50
N ARG A 84 -5.76 0.11 8.23
CA ARG A 84 -6.70 -0.95 7.85
C ARG A 84 -6.29 -2.30 8.44
N ARG A 85 -5.00 -2.68 8.34
CA ARG A 85 -4.50 -3.93 8.94
C ARG A 85 -4.68 -3.95 10.45
N LEU A 86 -4.36 -2.85 11.12
CA LEU A 86 -4.55 -2.70 12.57
C LEU A 86 -6.01 -2.84 12.95
N LYS A 87 -6.93 -2.19 12.23
CA LYS A 87 -8.37 -2.26 12.48
C LYS A 87 -8.93 -3.67 12.22
N VAL A 88 -8.44 -4.36 11.19
CA VAL A 88 -8.76 -5.78 10.98
C VAL A 88 -8.29 -6.60 12.19
N HIS A 89 -7.03 -6.47 12.61
CA HIS A 89 -6.51 -7.20 13.77
C HIS A 89 -7.32 -6.94 15.05
N GLN A 90 -7.64 -5.68 15.33
CA GLN A 90 -8.49 -5.29 16.47
C GLN A 90 -9.86 -5.97 16.40
N ARG A 91 -10.50 -5.96 15.23
CA ARG A 91 -11.79 -6.65 15.03
C ARG A 91 -11.68 -8.15 15.28
N GLU A 92 -10.64 -8.81 14.78
CA GLU A 92 -10.45 -10.24 15.02
C GLU A 92 -10.24 -10.57 16.51
N ASN A 93 -9.49 -9.73 17.24
CA ASN A 93 -9.34 -9.86 18.69
C ASN A 93 -10.67 -9.68 19.43
N THR A 94 -11.47 -8.68 19.04
CA THR A 94 -12.80 -8.48 19.61
C THR A 94 -13.72 -9.66 19.35
N ILE A 95 -13.69 -10.26 18.15
CA ILE A 95 -14.45 -11.49 17.85
C ILE A 95 -14.02 -12.63 18.79
N ALA A 96 -12.72 -12.81 19.02
CA ALA A 96 -12.22 -13.83 19.94
C ALA A 96 -12.75 -13.61 21.37
N GLN A 97 -12.68 -12.37 21.87
CA GLN A 97 -13.21 -11.99 23.19
C GLN A 97 -14.72 -12.28 23.29
N MET A 98 -15.51 -11.94 22.27
CA MET A 98 -16.95 -12.24 22.23
C MET A 98 -17.22 -13.75 22.28
N VAL A 99 -16.44 -14.55 21.55
CA VAL A 99 -16.53 -16.01 21.58
C VAL A 99 -16.22 -16.57 22.97
N ASP A 100 -15.17 -16.08 23.62
CA ASP A 100 -14.77 -16.53 24.95
C ASP A 100 -15.83 -16.17 26.00
N ILE A 101 -16.40 -14.97 25.93
CA ILE A 101 -17.53 -14.55 26.77
C ILE A 101 -18.74 -15.47 26.56
N ALA A 102 -19.13 -15.74 25.30
CA ALA A 102 -20.28 -16.59 25.01
C ALA A 102 -20.09 -18.02 25.57
N LYS A 103 -18.90 -18.60 25.37
CA LYS A 103 -18.55 -19.92 25.92
C LYS A 103 -18.55 -19.93 27.45
N SER A 104 -17.93 -18.93 28.07
CA SER A 104 -17.88 -18.78 29.53
C SER A 104 -19.28 -18.65 30.13
N THR A 105 -20.15 -17.85 29.53
CA THR A 105 -21.54 -17.69 29.97
C THR A 105 -22.31 -19.00 29.86
N ALA A 106 -22.28 -19.66 28.71
CA ALA A 106 -22.94 -20.96 28.51
C ALA A 106 -22.47 -22.03 29.52
N GLN A 107 -21.19 -22.01 29.87
CA GLN A 107 -20.64 -22.90 30.89
C GLN A 107 -21.13 -22.56 32.29
N ARG A 108 -21.14 -21.28 32.67
CA ARG A 108 -21.56 -20.81 34.01
C ARG A 108 -23.05 -21.01 34.26
N THR A 109 -23.90 -20.76 33.26
CA THR A 109 -25.35 -20.95 33.36
C THR A 109 -25.79 -22.39 33.10
N ARG A 110 -24.88 -23.25 32.63
CA ARG A 110 -25.15 -24.62 32.14
C ARG A 110 -26.14 -24.68 30.97
N ASP A 111 -26.39 -23.57 30.29
CA ASP A 111 -27.25 -23.50 29.12
C ASP A 111 -26.41 -23.40 27.84
N LYS A 112 -26.30 -24.52 27.13
CA LYS A 112 -25.61 -24.59 25.83
C LYS A 112 -26.40 -23.94 24.69
N GLY A 113 -27.71 -23.73 24.86
CA GLY A 113 -28.58 -23.06 23.89
C GLY A 113 -28.12 -21.63 23.58
N ILE A 114 -27.44 -20.98 24.54
CA ILE A 114 -26.82 -19.65 24.39
C ILE A 114 -25.85 -19.59 23.21
N LEU A 115 -25.20 -20.70 22.83
CA LEU A 115 -24.23 -20.72 21.74
C LEU A 115 -24.85 -20.85 20.35
N ALA A 116 -26.08 -21.36 20.24
CA ALA A 116 -26.71 -21.66 18.95
C ALA A 116 -26.81 -20.43 18.03
N PRO A 117 -27.18 -19.22 18.52
CA PRO A 117 -27.19 -18.03 17.68
C PRO A 117 -25.81 -17.58 17.16
N PHE A 118 -24.72 -18.01 17.81
CA PHE A 118 -23.35 -17.59 17.49
C PHE A 118 -22.56 -18.62 16.66
N GLU A 119 -23.21 -19.65 16.10
CA GLU A 119 -22.56 -20.74 15.38
C GLU A 119 -21.57 -20.23 14.30
N LYS A 120 -21.99 -19.26 13.48
CA LYS A 120 -21.14 -18.69 12.42
C LYS A 120 -19.88 -18.03 12.98
N THR A 121 -20.02 -17.28 14.08
CA THR A 121 -18.91 -16.61 14.75
C THR A 121 -17.95 -17.61 15.37
N LEU A 122 -18.47 -18.64 16.03
CA LEU A 122 -17.68 -19.74 16.60
C LEU A 122 -16.89 -20.48 15.51
N ARG A 123 -17.56 -20.82 14.40
CA ARG A 123 -16.93 -21.49 13.25
C ARG A 123 -15.86 -20.62 12.60
N TYR A 124 -16.13 -19.32 12.44
CA TYR A 124 -15.17 -18.36 11.88
C TYR A 124 -13.93 -18.24 12.77
N ASN A 125 -14.10 -18.00 14.08
CA ASN A 125 -12.99 -17.90 15.03
C ASN A 125 -12.15 -19.18 15.11
N ALA A 126 -12.77 -20.36 14.99
CA ALA A 126 -12.08 -21.65 15.00
C ALA A 126 -11.18 -21.90 13.77
N GLN A 127 -11.34 -21.17 12.66
CA GLN A 127 -10.61 -21.44 11.41
C GLN A 127 -9.08 -21.39 11.59
N ALA A 128 -8.58 -20.44 12.38
CA ALA A 128 -7.15 -20.29 12.65
C ALA A 128 -6.59 -21.51 13.40
N ALA A 129 -7.29 -21.95 14.45
CA ALA A 129 -6.92 -23.13 15.23
C ALA A 129 -6.97 -24.41 14.38
N LEU A 130 -7.99 -24.57 13.54
CA LEU A 130 -8.12 -25.72 12.63
C LEU A 130 -6.99 -25.78 11.61
N LYS A 131 -6.61 -24.64 11.02
CA LYS A 131 -5.45 -24.54 10.13
C LYS A 131 -4.15 -24.89 10.87
N ALA A 132 -3.93 -24.35 12.05
CA ALA A 132 -2.75 -24.63 12.85
C ALA A 132 -2.63 -26.13 13.21
N ALA A 133 -3.72 -26.76 13.63
CA ALA A 133 -3.76 -28.20 13.91
C ALA A 133 -3.43 -29.03 12.66
N LYS A 134 -3.97 -28.66 11.48
CA LYS A 134 -3.67 -29.32 10.21
C LYS A 134 -2.18 -29.19 9.84
N THR A 135 -1.58 -28.02 10.04
CA THR A 135 -0.14 -27.81 9.79
C THR A 135 0.72 -28.62 10.75
N ARG A 136 0.39 -28.66 12.05
CA ARG A 136 1.13 -29.48 13.04
C ARG A 136 1.12 -30.97 12.67
N ARG A 137 -0.05 -31.53 12.35
CA ARG A 137 -0.19 -32.93 11.91
C ARG A 137 0.63 -33.23 10.65
N LYS A 138 0.65 -32.32 9.68
CA LYS A 138 1.47 -32.47 8.46
C LYS A 138 2.96 -32.49 8.77
N ASN A 139 3.42 -31.61 9.66
CA ASN A 139 4.82 -31.54 10.04
C ASN A 139 5.26 -32.76 10.85
N GLU A 140 4.41 -33.27 11.74
CA GLU A 140 4.65 -34.51 12.49
C GLU A 140 4.75 -35.72 11.56
N ALA A 141 3.84 -35.84 10.58
CA ALA A 141 3.88 -36.91 9.58
C ALA A 141 5.13 -36.82 8.68
N ALA A 142 5.53 -35.62 8.27
CA ALA A 142 6.74 -35.41 7.48
C ALA A 142 8.01 -35.77 8.27
N LYS A 143 8.06 -35.40 9.56
CA LYS A 143 9.16 -35.82 10.45
C LYS A 143 9.21 -37.33 10.63
N ALA A 144 8.07 -37.98 10.89
CA ALA A 144 7.99 -39.43 11.02
C ALA A 144 8.44 -40.16 9.74
N ALA A 145 8.06 -39.65 8.57
CA ALA A 145 8.49 -40.20 7.28
C ALA A 145 9.99 -40.02 7.03
N ALA A 146 10.57 -38.88 7.42
CA ALA A 146 12.00 -38.61 7.30
C ALA A 146 12.85 -39.48 8.26
N THR A 147 12.39 -39.71 9.49
CA THR A 147 13.06 -40.62 10.42
C THR A 147 13.02 -42.06 9.93
N SER A 148 11.88 -42.50 9.37
CA SER A 148 11.72 -43.84 8.77
C SER A 148 12.59 -44.10 7.52
N SER A 149 13.09 -43.08 6.83
CA SER A 149 13.95 -43.23 5.65
C SER A 149 15.46 -43.18 5.96
N LEU A 150 15.83 -42.86 7.20
CA LEU A 150 17.22 -42.87 7.68
C LEU A 150 17.60 -44.19 8.39
N ASP A 151 16.61 -45.00 8.77
CA ASP A 151 16.79 -46.34 9.39
C ASP A 151 16.68 -47.50 8.36
N LYS A 152 16.75 -47.22 7.06
CA LYS A 152 16.85 -48.21 5.96
C LYS A 152 18.15 -48.01 5.20
#